data_AF-A0A7C8LZC1-F1
#
_entry.id   AF-A0A7C8LZC1-F1
#
_cell.length_a   1.000
_cell.length_b   1.000
_cell.length_c   1.000
_cell.angle_alpha   90.00
_cell.angle_beta   90.00
_cell.angle_gamma   90.00
#
_symmetry.space_group_name_H-M   'P 1'
#
loop_
_entity.id
_entity.type
_entity.pdbx_description
1 polymer ?
#
loop_
_entity_poly.entity_id
_entity_poly.type
_entity_poly.pdbx_seq_one_letter_code
_entity_poly.pdbx_strand_id
1 'polypeptide(L)'
;MRSGAVDRFAANTGLEFTGAVLKPGKWVVHNATNLWDEYIYLQGVQQANVRLLRQVEDLSFKLADARENVAELKRLRALISLSPPPTWSRVAARVLSYRIGVQAELDSIILDKGYLDGASKNTPVVTHEGVVGRIVKAGPTTSSALLLTDLNSRIAVISSSNRTRGLLVGSGNRDELQLKYVPINAQLAEGELLVTSGLAGAYPKGLPIAKIVSITHSDISLFKTVMAVPLASLSNLEEILLLQATPATMEIEAKPLSGETASSENAEQNATN
;
A
#
# COMPACT_ATOMS: atom_id res chain seq x y z
N MET A 1 -66.69 -92.42 16.19
CA MET A 1 -67.56 -91.59 15.34
C MET A 1 -67.89 -90.29 16.09
N ARG A 2 -67.64 -89.14 15.45
CA ARG A 2 -68.33 -87.82 15.52
C ARG A 2 -69.09 -87.43 16.82
N SER A 3 -68.67 -86.42 17.57
CA SER A 3 -68.81 -84.95 17.37
C SER A 3 -70.11 -84.35 17.92
N GLY A 4 -70.03 -83.22 18.63
CA GLY A 4 -71.07 -82.19 18.59
C GLY A 4 -71.32 -81.40 19.89
N ALA A 5 -71.03 -80.09 19.81
CA ALA A 5 -71.66 -78.97 20.53
C ALA A 5 -71.43 -78.89 22.06
N VAL A 6 -70.79 -77.87 22.65
CA VAL A 6 -70.72 -76.43 22.32
C VAL A 6 -72.03 -75.89 21.76
N ASP A 7 -72.99 -75.60 22.63
CA ASP A 7 -73.75 -74.36 22.50
C ASP A 7 -74.47 -73.95 23.80
N ARG A 8 -74.58 -72.63 23.99
CA ARG A 8 -75.24 -71.88 25.08
C ARG A 8 -74.37 -71.44 26.26
N PHE A 9 -73.46 -70.55 25.89
CA PHE A 9 -73.12 -69.35 26.64
C PHE A 9 -74.35 -68.57 27.14
N ALA A 10 -74.13 -67.89 28.27
CA ALA A 10 -74.76 -66.64 28.70
C ALA A 10 -76.20 -66.69 29.25
N ALA A 11 -76.29 -66.54 30.58
CA ALA A 11 -77.10 -65.47 31.16
C ALA A 11 -76.59 -65.13 32.59
N ASN A 12 -75.87 -64.00 32.71
CA ASN A 12 -76.10 -62.94 33.69
C ASN A 12 -76.41 -63.37 35.14
N THR A 13 -75.60 -63.08 36.17
CA THR A 13 -74.93 -61.82 36.58
C THR A 13 -74.14 -62.15 37.87
N GLY A 14 -73.04 -61.54 38.30
CA GLY A 14 -72.24 -60.36 37.96
C GLY A 14 -71.32 -60.11 39.18
N LEU A 15 -70.01 -60.00 38.99
CA LEU A 15 -69.23 -58.75 39.02
C LEU A 15 -68.80 -58.27 40.42
N GLU A 16 -67.61 -58.66 40.87
CA GLU A 16 -66.54 -57.74 41.29
C GLU A 16 -65.18 -58.40 41.00
N PHE A 17 -64.18 -57.62 40.61
CA PHE A 17 -62.80 -58.04 40.30
C PHE A 17 -62.56 -58.80 38.99
N THR A 18 -62.82 -58.17 37.84
CA THR A 18 -61.91 -58.32 36.69
C THR A 18 -61.77 -56.99 35.95
N GLY A 19 -60.53 -56.56 35.76
CA GLY A 19 -60.23 -55.32 35.05
C GLY A 19 -58.74 -55.02 34.96
N ALA A 20 -57.88 -56.03 35.05
CA ALA A 20 -56.48 -55.92 34.67
C ALA A 20 -56.12 -57.20 33.93
N VAL A 21 -55.28 -57.06 32.91
CA VAL A 21 -54.77 -58.14 32.05
C VAL A 21 -55.70 -58.51 30.90
N LEU A 22 -55.92 -57.58 29.98
CA LEU A 22 -55.51 -57.81 28.58
C LEU A 22 -55.64 -56.53 27.76
N LYS A 23 -54.49 -56.13 27.17
CA LYS A 23 -54.19 -54.99 26.28
C LYS A 23 -53.79 -53.71 27.04
N PRO A 24 -52.48 -53.36 26.93
CA PRO A 24 -52.12 -52.47 25.83
C PRO A 24 -50.83 -52.90 25.11
N GLY A 25 -50.94 -53.88 24.20
CA GLY A 25 -49.86 -54.19 23.26
C GLY A 25 -49.78 -53.25 22.05
N LYS A 26 -50.57 -52.16 22.00
CA LYS A 26 -50.64 -51.25 20.84
C LYS A 26 -50.51 -49.75 21.15
N TRP A 27 -50.39 -49.34 22.41
CA TRP A 27 -50.17 -47.91 22.74
C TRP A 27 -48.69 -47.52 22.81
N VAL A 28 -47.79 -48.50 22.99
CA VAL A 28 -46.33 -48.25 23.09
C VAL A 28 -45.68 -47.95 21.73
N VAL A 29 -46.32 -48.28 20.61
CA VAL A 29 -45.70 -48.20 19.27
C VAL A 29 -45.96 -46.86 18.54
N HIS A 30 -46.69 -45.90 19.13
CA HIS A 30 -46.88 -44.59 18.48
C HIS A 30 -46.40 -43.37 19.29
N ASN A 31 -46.06 -43.54 20.57
CA ASN A 31 -45.42 -42.47 21.37
C ASN A 31 -43.90 -42.64 21.50
N ALA A 32 -43.36 -43.82 21.20
CA ALA A 32 -41.92 -44.02 21.16
C ALA A 32 -41.31 -43.33 19.93
N THR A 33 -41.94 -43.38 18.75
CA THR A 33 -41.39 -42.74 17.54
C THR A 33 -41.25 -41.22 17.71
N ASN A 34 -42.22 -40.55 18.34
CA ASN A 34 -42.19 -39.09 18.51
C ASN A 34 -41.08 -38.58 19.46
N LEU A 35 -40.72 -39.36 20.48
CA LEU A 35 -39.67 -38.98 21.44
C LEU A 35 -38.26 -39.28 20.90
N TRP A 36 -38.11 -40.34 20.11
CA TRP A 36 -36.84 -40.68 19.48
C TRP A 36 -36.51 -39.70 18.34
N ASP A 37 -37.51 -39.26 17.58
CA ASP A 37 -37.34 -38.27 16.51
C ASP A 37 -36.93 -36.89 17.06
N GLU A 38 -37.44 -36.46 18.22
CA GLU A 38 -37.11 -35.16 18.82
C GLU A 38 -35.68 -35.12 19.40
N TYR A 39 -35.19 -36.22 19.99
CA TYR A 39 -33.80 -36.31 20.44
C TYR A 39 -32.81 -36.35 19.26
N ILE A 40 -33.12 -37.10 18.20
CA ILE A 40 -32.32 -37.15 16.97
C ILE A 40 -32.34 -35.79 16.25
N TYR A 41 -33.47 -35.09 16.25
CA TYR A 41 -33.63 -33.76 15.69
C TYR A 41 -32.79 -32.71 16.43
N LEU A 42 -32.78 -32.71 17.77
CA LEU A 42 -31.98 -31.78 18.57
C LEU A 42 -30.47 -31.99 18.37
N GLN A 43 -30.00 -33.25 18.25
CA GLN A 43 -28.62 -33.52 17.86
C GLN A 43 -28.30 -33.05 16.43
N GLY A 44 -29.24 -33.24 15.49
CA GLY A 44 -29.11 -32.76 14.11
C GLY A 44 -29.01 -31.23 14.01
N VAL A 45 -29.83 -30.51 14.77
CA VAL A 45 -29.83 -29.03 14.82
C VAL A 45 -28.54 -28.50 15.46
N GLN A 46 -28.06 -29.10 16.55
CA GLN A 46 -26.79 -28.71 17.17
C GLN A 46 -25.60 -28.94 16.21
N GLN A 47 -25.56 -30.09 15.54
CA GLN A 47 -24.52 -30.39 14.54
C GLN A 47 -24.60 -29.44 13.33
N ALA A 48 -25.80 -29.11 12.88
CA ALA A 48 -26.02 -28.12 11.82
C ALA A 48 -25.55 -26.72 12.24
N ASN A 49 -25.84 -26.30 13.47
CA ASN A 49 -25.40 -25.01 13.99
C ASN A 49 -23.86 -24.93 14.07
N VAL A 50 -23.18 -25.97 14.58
CA VAL A 50 -21.71 -26.04 14.58
C VAL A 50 -21.14 -25.99 13.16
N ARG A 51 -21.77 -26.67 12.20
CA ARG A 51 -21.37 -26.64 10.80
C ARG A 51 -21.54 -25.25 10.19
N LEU A 52 -22.68 -24.60 10.45
CA LEU A 52 -22.97 -23.24 9.99
C LEU A 52 -22.00 -22.23 10.59
N LEU A 53 -21.68 -22.33 11.89
CA LEU A 53 -20.69 -21.46 12.53
C LEU A 53 -19.31 -21.60 11.88
N ARG A 54 -18.86 -22.83 11.60
CA ARG A 54 -17.61 -23.06 10.85
C ARG A 54 -17.65 -22.51 9.44
N GLN A 55 -18.80 -22.61 8.75
CA GLN A 55 -18.97 -22.02 7.42
C GLN A 55 -18.94 -20.49 7.46
N VAL A 56 -19.56 -19.88 8.47
CA VAL A 56 -19.50 -18.41 8.67
C VAL A 56 -18.06 -17.98 8.96
N GLU A 57 -17.33 -18.73 9.78
CA GLU A 57 -15.92 -18.47 10.06
C GLU A 57 -15.06 -18.56 8.79
N ASP A 58 -15.17 -19.67 8.02
CA ASP A 58 -14.44 -19.87 6.76
C ASP A 58 -14.80 -18.81 5.71
N LEU A 59 -16.10 -18.49 5.55
CA LEU A 59 -16.55 -17.44 4.66
C LEU A 59 -16.05 -16.06 5.10
N SER A 60 -16.02 -15.79 6.41
CA SER A 60 -15.50 -14.52 6.93
C SER A 60 -14.00 -14.38 6.66
N PHE A 61 -13.22 -15.47 6.81
CA PHE A 61 -11.81 -15.51 6.48
C PHE A 61 -11.56 -15.28 4.99
N LYS A 62 -12.26 -16.01 4.11
CA LYS A 62 -12.18 -15.84 2.65
C LYS A 62 -12.56 -14.44 2.21
N LEU A 63 -13.57 -13.86 2.84
CA LEU A 63 -14.03 -12.51 2.54
C LEU A 63 -13.01 -11.45 2.99
N ALA A 64 -12.34 -11.66 4.12
CA ALA A 64 -11.23 -10.81 4.55
C ALA A 64 -10.04 -10.88 3.58
N ASP A 65 -9.62 -12.08 3.19
CA ASP A 65 -8.54 -12.30 2.22
C ASP A 65 -8.85 -11.68 0.85
N ALA A 66 -10.06 -11.90 0.33
CA ALA A 66 -10.49 -11.29 -0.93
C ALA A 66 -10.50 -9.75 -0.87
N ARG A 67 -10.91 -9.16 0.27
CA ARG A 67 -10.88 -7.71 0.46
C ARG A 67 -9.46 -7.17 0.46
N GLU A 68 -8.52 -7.86 1.10
CA GLU A 68 -7.11 -7.46 1.10
C GLU A 68 -6.51 -7.52 -0.30
N ASN A 69 -6.72 -8.63 -1.02
CA ASN A 69 -6.25 -8.78 -2.40
C ASN A 69 -6.81 -7.67 -3.33
N VAL A 70 -8.07 -7.26 -3.13
CA VAL A 70 -8.66 -6.14 -3.89
C VAL A 70 -8.00 -4.80 -3.51
N ALA A 71 -7.68 -4.58 -2.24
CA ALA A 71 -6.98 -3.38 -1.78
C ALA A 71 -5.55 -3.31 -2.35
N GLU A 72 -4.79 -4.40 -2.29
CA GLU A 72 -3.45 -4.51 -2.88
C GLU A 72 -3.48 -4.27 -4.38
N LEU A 73 -4.39 -4.91 -5.11
CA LEU A 73 -4.54 -4.70 -6.56
C LEU A 73 -4.83 -3.23 -6.89
N LYS A 74 -5.64 -2.54 -6.08
CA LYS A 74 -5.90 -1.11 -6.26
C LYS A 74 -4.64 -0.28 -6.05
N ARG A 75 -3.85 -0.55 -5.01
CA ARG A 75 -2.58 0.14 -4.72
C ARG A 75 -1.55 -0.10 -5.82
N LEU A 76 -1.34 -1.36 -6.22
CA LEU A 76 -0.41 -1.74 -7.30
C LEU A 76 -0.78 -1.10 -8.64
N ARG A 77 -2.07 -1.09 -9.01
CA ARG A 77 -2.54 -0.41 -10.22
C ARG A 77 -2.26 1.09 -10.19
N ALA A 78 -2.47 1.74 -9.04
CA ALA A 78 -2.14 3.15 -8.87
C ALA A 78 -0.64 3.40 -9.06
N LEU A 79 0.23 2.54 -8.51
CA LEU A 79 1.68 2.66 -8.72
C LEU A 79 2.11 2.44 -10.18
N ILE A 80 1.57 1.44 -10.86
CA ILE A 80 1.93 1.16 -12.27
C ILE A 80 1.49 2.31 -13.19
N SER A 81 0.47 3.08 -12.82
CA SER A 81 0.02 4.24 -13.61
C SER A 81 1.00 5.42 -13.61
N LEU A 82 1.96 5.46 -12.68
CA LEU A 82 2.98 6.51 -12.61
C LEU A 82 4.02 6.35 -13.72
N SER A 83 3.87 7.07 -14.83
CA SER A 83 4.91 7.10 -15.85
C SER A 83 6.04 8.06 -15.43
N PRO A 84 7.24 7.57 -15.10
CA PRO A 84 8.39 8.44 -14.89
C PRO A 84 8.78 9.14 -16.20
N PRO A 85 9.56 10.23 -16.14
CA PRO A 85 10.15 10.82 -17.34
C PRO A 85 10.98 9.78 -18.12
N PRO A 86 11.15 9.91 -19.45
CA PRO A 86 11.81 8.90 -20.29
C PRO A 86 13.24 8.55 -19.86
N THR A 87 13.93 9.46 -19.17
CA THR A 87 15.30 9.31 -18.68
C THR A 87 15.39 8.61 -17.31
N TRP A 88 14.27 8.14 -16.78
CA TRP A 88 14.18 7.49 -15.47
C TRP A 88 13.49 6.13 -15.58
N SER A 89 14.11 5.10 -15.00
CA SER A 89 13.47 3.81 -14.79
C SER A 89 12.81 3.75 -13.41
N ARG A 90 11.87 2.81 -13.25
CA ARG A 90 11.15 2.58 -12.00
C ARG A 90 11.32 1.14 -11.55
N VAL A 91 11.52 0.94 -10.25
CA VAL A 91 11.55 -0.37 -9.61
C VAL A 91 10.55 -0.37 -8.47
N ALA A 92 9.60 -1.31 -8.50
CA ALA A 92 8.66 -1.49 -7.40
C ALA A 92 9.37 -2.13 -6.20
N ALA A 93 9.04 -1.63 -5.01
CA ALA A 93 9.55 -2.12 -3.73
C ALA A 93 8.41 -2.21 -2.73
N ARG A 94 8.55 -3.10 -1.76
CA ARG A 94 7.67 -3.23 -0.61
C ARG A 94 8.37 -2.72 0.65
N VAL A 95 7.61 -2.04 1.51
CA VAL A 95 8.05 -1.63 2.83
C VAL A 95 8.03 -2.86 3.76
N LEU A 96 9.19 -3.23 4.28
CA LEU A 96 9.34 -4.36 5.20
C LEU A 96 9.13 -3.95 6.65
N SER A 97 9.59 -2.77 7.02
CA SER A 97 9.45 -2.26 8.38
C SER A 97 9.64 -0.75 8.44
N TYR A 98 9.05 -0.16 9.47
CA TYR A 98 9.28 1.22 9.87
C TYR A 98 10.26 1.23 11.02
N ARG A 99 11.29 2.08 10.94
CA ARG A 99 12.11 2.36 12.11
C ARG A 99 11.43 3.45 12.92
N ILE A 100 10.59 3.01 13.87
CA ILE A 100 9.86 3.86 14.81
C ILE A 100 10.46 3.61 16.19
N GLY A 101 10.79 4.67 16.93
CA GLY A 101 11.18 4.55 18.34
C GLY A 101 11.90 5.78 18.87
N VAL A 102 11.89 5.94 20.19
CA VAL A 102 12.57 7.04 20.91
C VAL A 102 14.10 7.01 20.71
N GLN A 103 14.63 5.85 20.32
CA GLN A 103 16.05 5.64 19.96
C GLN A 103 16.31 5.68 18.44
N ALA A 104 15.28 5.88 17.62
CA ALA A 104 15.47 6.04 16.19
C ALA A 104 15.99 7.45 15.92
N GLU A 105 17.28 7.56 15.60
CA GLU A 105 17.94 8.84 15.27
C GLU A 105 17.40 9.46 13.95
N LEU A 106 16.74 8.64 13.12
CA LEU A 106 16.21 9.02 11.80
C LEU A 106 14.82 8.39 11.54
N ASP A 107 13.85 9.19 11.08
CA ASP A 107 12.56 8.71 10.56
C ASP A 107 12.77 8.03 9.20
N SER A 108 12.77 6.69 9.22
CA SER A 108 13.17 5.87 8.08
C SER A 108 12.40 4.56 7.95
N ILE A 109 12.39 4.03 6.73
CA ILE A 109 11.73 2.77 6.37
C ILE A 109 12.73 1.81 5.71
N ILE A 110 12.52 0.51 5.90
CA ILE A 110 13.32 -0.55 5.27
C ILE A 110 12.54 -1.16 4.11
N LEU A 111 13.23 -1.35 2.98
CA LEU A 111 12.66 -1.79 1.72
C LEU A 111 13.23 -3.14 1.30
N ASP A 112 12.42 -3.93 0.59
CA ASP A 112 12.78 -5.25 0.02
C ASP A 112 13.61 -5.18 -1.28
N LYS A 113 14.25 -4.03 -1.53
CA LYS A 113 15.12 -3.78 -2.68
C LYS A 113 16.48 -3.30 -2.23
N GLY A 114 17.52 -3.95 -2.75
CA GLY A 114 18.92 -3.61 -2.47
C GLY A 114 19.64 -3.07 -3.71
N TYR A 115 20.95 -2.93 -3.63
CA TYR A 115 21.75 -2.46 -4.76
C TYR A 115 21.73 -3.44 -5.94
N LEU A 116 21.44 -4.73 -5.71
CA LEU A 116 21.25 -5.72 -6.77
C LEU A 116 20.00 -5.43 -7.62
N ASP A 117 19.00 -4.77 -7.04
CA ASP A 117 17.80 -4.26 -7.73
C ASP A 117 17.99 -2.82 -8.25
N GLY A 118 19.20 -2.26 -8.13
CA GLY A 118 19.55 -0.90 -8.53
C GLY A 118 19.25 0.18 -7.48
N ALA A 119 18.92 -0.19 -6.23
CA ALA A 119 18.79 0.76 -5.14
C ALA A 119 20.16 1.37 -4.80
N SER A 120 20.28 2.70 -4.87
CA SER A 120 21.54 3.39 -4.58
C SER A 120 21.32 4.62 -3.68
N LYS A 121 22.39 5.14 -3.06
CA LYS A 121 22.28 6.35 -2.24
C LYS A 121 21.67 7.49 -3.06
N ASN A 122 20.73 8.21 -2.46
CA ASN A 122 19.93 9.29 -3.06
C ASN A 122 18.88 8.86 -4.09
N THR A 123 18.67 7.57 -4.33
CA THR A 123 17.54 7.10 -5.16
C THR A 123 16.21 7.62 -4.58
N PRO A 124 15.41 8.38 -5.34
CA PRO A 124 14.09 8.82 -4.92
C PRO A 124 13.15 7.66 -4.63
N VAL A 125 12.36 7.86 -3.58
CA VAL A 125 11.29 6.95 -3.18
C VAL A 125 9.96 7.70 -3.29
N VAL A 126 9.02 7.15 -4.04
CA VAL A 126 7.74 7.80 -4.37
C VAL A 126 6.56 6.83 -4.28
N THR A 127 5.37 7.37 -4.07
CA THR A 127 4.08 6.69 -4.22
C THR A 127 3.27 7.35 -5.35
N HIS A 128 2.03 6.89 -5.54
CA HIS A 128 1.08 7.52 -6.46
C HIS A 128 0.61 8.91 -6.03
N GLU A 129 0.71 9.22 -4.74
CA GLU A 129 0.31 10.51 -4.18
C GLU A 129 1.44 11.53 -4.26
N GLY A 130 2.70 11.08 -4.12
CA GLY A 130 3.86 11.97 -4.21
C GLY A 130 5.16 11.36 -3.73
N VAL A 131 6.16 12.23 -3.57
CA VAL A 131 7.47 11.86 -3.02
C VAL A 131 7.31 11.44 -1.56
N VAL A 132 8.00 10.37 -1.18
CA VAL A 132 8.08 9.84 0.19
C VAL A 132 9.45 10.16 0.82
N GLY A 133 10.51 10.16 0.01
CA GLY A 133 11.85 10.42 0.51
C GLY A 133 12.93 9.92 -0.44
N ARG A 134 14.06 9.46 0.13
CA ARG A 134 15.19 8.94 -0.63
C ARG A 134 15.96 7.86 0.12
N ILE A 135 16.63 6.99 -0.62
CA ILE A 135 17.52 5.99 -0.06
C ILE A 135 18.76 6.65 0.56
N VAL A 136 19.07 6.27 1.81
CA VAL A 136 20.29 6.69 2.51
C VAL A 136 21.35 5.60 2.55
N LYS A 137 20.93 4.34 2.57
CA LYS A 137 21.82 3.17 2.59
C LYS A 137 21.20 2.02 1.82
N ALA A 138 21.98 1.37 0.97
CA ALA A 138 21.58 0.16 0.26
C ALA A 138 22.52 -1.00 0.64
N GLY A 139 21.95 -2.12 1.07
CA GLY A 139 22.62 -3.41 1.17
C GLY A 139 22.32 -4.28 -0.05
N PRO A 140 22.73 -5.56 -0.04
CA PRO A 140 22.58 -6.45 -1.21
C PRO A 140 21.14 -6.60 -1.69
N THR A 141 20.24 -6.91 -0.76
CA THR A 141 18.82 -7.22 -1.05
C THR A 141 17.83 -6.28 -0.37
N THR A 142 18.30 -5.44 0.55
CA THR A 142 17.46 -4.50 1.30
C THR A 142 18.08 -3.12 1.32
N SER A 143 17.26 -2.08 1.46
CA SER A 143 17.73 -0.71 1.62
C SER A 143 16.97 0.03 2.71
N SER A 144 17.55 1.14 3.18
CA SER A 144 16.94 2.06 4.13
C SER A 144 16.69 3.40 3.43
N ALA A 145 15.45 3.86 3.50
CA ALA A 145 15.02 5.14 2.97
C ALA A 145 14.68 6.11 4.10
N LEU A 146 15.21 7.32 3.99
CA LEU A 146 14.91 8.44 4.86
C LEU A 146 13.64 9.12 4.37
N LEU A 147 12.68 9.31 5.27
CA LEU A 147 11.41 9.96 4.97
C LEU A 147 11.61 11.47 4.80
N LEU A 148 10.69 12.10 4.06
CA LEU A 148 10.72 13.55 3.80
C LEU A 148 10.45 14.41 5.04
N THR A 149 9.86 13.81 6.08
CA THR A 149 9.50 14.42 7.37
C THR A 149 10.64 14.46 8.36
N ASP A 150 11.70 13.68 8.15
CA ASP A 150 12.89 13.68 8.99
C ASP A 150 13.60 15.04 8.97
N LEU A 151 14.14 15.47 10.12
CA LEU A 151 14.85 16.76 10.24
C LEU A 151 16.08 16.88 9.34
N ASN A 152 16.68 15.75 8.94
CA ASN A 152 17.80 15.72 8.02
C ASN A 152 17.38 15.69 6.55
N SER A 153 16.09 15.55 6.27
CA SER A 153 15.57 15.54 4.91
C SER A 153 15.54 16.95 4.32
N ARG A 154 16.09 17.08 3.12
CA ARG A 154 16.22 18.33 2.37
C ARG A 154 15.95 18.06 0.91
N ILE A 155 14.92 18.70 0.36
CA ILE A 155 14.52 18.52 -1.04
C ILE A 155 14.35 19.88 -1.69
N ALA A 156 15.06 20.11 -2.80
CA ALA A 156 14.93 21.34 -3.57
C ALA A 156 13.62 21.31 -4.37
N VAL A 157 12.74 22.26 -4.11
CA VAL A 157 11.39 22.32 -4.68
C VAL A 157 11.14 23.59 -5.46
N ILE A 158 10.13 23.53 -6.31
CA ILE A 158 9.53 24.67 -6.97
C ILE A 158 8.02 24.66 -6.73
N SER A 159 7.47 25.85 -6.58
CA SER A 159 6.03 26.07 -6.55
C SER A 159 5.42 25.80 -7.92
N SER A 160 4.28 25.12 -8.00
CA SER A 160 3.71 24.68 -9.27
C SER A 160 3.21 25.84 -10.14
N SER A 161 2.57 26.85 -9.52
CA SER A 161 1.99 27.99 -10.23
C SER A 161 3.05 29.05 -10.49
N ASN A 162 3.70 29.53 -9.43
CA ASN A 162 4.57 30.71 -9.50
C ASN A 162 6.04 30.36 -9.78
N ARG A 163 6.40 29.07 -9.82
CA ARG A 163 7.75 28.56 -10.04
C ARG A 163 8.79 29.08 -9.05
N THR A 164 8.35 29.59 -7.90
CA THR A 164 9.22 30.04 -6.82
C THR A 164 10.02 28.86 -6.28
N ARG A 165 11.34 29.04 -6.17
CA ARG A 165 12.26 28.03 -5.65
C ARG A 165 12.33 28.11 -4.13
N GLY A 166 12.55 26.95 -3.50
CA GLY A 166 12.86 26.88 -2.08
C GLY A 166 13.43 25.52 -1.70
N LEU A 167 13.76 25.37 -0.43
CA LEU A 167 14.22 24.10 0.14
C LEU A 167 13.18 23.58 1.12
N LEU A 168 12.57 22.45 0.80
CA LEU A 168 11.66 21.75 1.70
C LEU A 168 12.48 20.94 2.70
N VAL A 169 12.19 21.12 3.99
CA VAL A 169 12.88 20.49 5.12
C VAL A 169 11.85 19.81 6.01
N GLY A 170 12.17 18.59 6.47
CA GLY A 170 11.34 17.89 7.43
C GLY A 170 11.37 18.57 8.80
N SER A 171 10.24 18.54 9.51
CA SER A 171 10.09 19.15 10.83
C SER A 171 10.33 18.15 11.98
N GLY A 172 10.42 16.86 11.68
CA GLY A 172 10.32 15.76 12.65
C GLY A 172 8.89 15.34 12.98
N ASN A 173 7.89 16.13 12.55
CA ASN A 173 6.48 15.78 12.60
C ASN A 173 6.05 15.24 11.22
N ARG A 174 5.26 14.16 11.22
CA ARG A 174 4.89 13.43 10.00
C ARG A 174 3.95 14.19 9.06
N ASP A 175 3.21 15.14 9.60
CA ASP A 175 2.21 15.90 8.84
C ASP A 175 2.66 17.33 8.53
N GLU A 176 3.92 17.67 8.82
CA GLU A 176 4.39 19.06 8.78
C GLU A 176 5.78 19.17 8.17
N LEU A 177 5.90 20.08 7.19
CA LEU A 177 7.13 20.39 6.50
C LEU A 177 7.34 21.89 6.48
N GLN A 178 8.59 22.31 6.45
CA GLN A 178 8.96 23.71 6.37
C GLN A 178 9.66 24.00 5.04
N LEU A 179 9.13 24.95 4.29
CA LEU A 179 9.76 25.47 3.10
C LEU A 179 10.61 26.70 3.47
N LYS A 180 11.93 26.56 3.28
CA LYS A 180 12.95 27.56 3.60
C LYS A 180 13.49 28.26 2.36
N TYR A 181 14.16 29.40 2.60
CA TYR A 181 14.84 30.22 1.59
C TYR A 181 13.91 30.79 0.51
N VAL A 182 12.68 31.12 0.89
CA VAL A 182 11.71 31.78 0.02
C VAL A 182 11.87 33.29 0.18
N PRO A 183 12.23 34.05 -0.87
CA PRO A 183 12.38 35.50 -0.79
C PRO A 183 11.09 36.20 -0.35
N ILE A 184 11.19 37.30 0.40
CA ILE A 184 10.02 38.06 0.89
C ILE A 184 9.13 38.62 -0.24
N ASN A 185 9.73 38.95 -1.38
CA ASN A 185 9.01 39.44 -2.56
C ASN A 185 8.45 38.31 -3.45
N ALA A 186 8.71 37.04 -3.13
CA ALA A 186 8.25 35.94 -3.96
C ALA A 186 6.74 35.73 -3.82
N GLN A 187 6.08 35.48 -4.95
CA GLN A 187 4.65 35.19 -5.00
C GLN A 187 4.43 33.71 -4.69
N LEU A 188 3.77 33.42 -3.58
CA LEU A 188 3.30 32.10 -3.16
C LEU A 188 1.87 32.26 -2.65
N ALA A 189 1.04 31.24 -2.87
CA ALA A 189 -0.31 31.17 -2.33
C ALA A 189 -0.48 29.96 -1.42
N GLU A 190 -1.31 30.11 -0.39
CA GLU A 190 -1.78 28.95 0.39
C GLU A 190 -2.60 28.02 -0.50
N GLY A 191 -2.43 26.72 -0.29
CA GLY A 191 -3.01 25.67 -1.11
C GLY A 191 -2.25 25.35 -2.39
N GLU A 192 -1.19 26.08 -2.72
CA GLU A 192 -0.35 25.80 -3.88
C GLU A 192 0.47 24.50 -3.69
N LEU A 193 0.63 23.74 -4.78
CA LEU A 193 1.41 22.50 -4.79
C LEU A 193 2.90 22.79 -4.94
N LEU A 194 3.70 22.08 -4.17
CA LEU A 194 5.15 22.03 -4.27
C LEU A 194 5.57 20.78 -5.03
N VAL A 195 6.43 20.96 -6.03
CA VAL A 195 6.97 19.88 -6.84
C VAL A 195 8.50 19.86 -6.80
N THR A 196 9.12 18.72 -7.08
CA THR A 196 10.58 18.62 -7.16
C THR A 196 11.15 19.53 -8.26
N SER A 197 12.22 20.25 -7.94
CA SER A 197 12.87 21.17 -8.88
C SER A 197 13.71 20.47 -9.96
N GLY A 198 14.12 19.23 -9.72
CA GLY A 198 15.13 18.53 -10.53
C GLY A 198 16.57 18.96 -10.27
N LEU A 199 16.81 19.84 -9.28
CA LEU A 199 18.15 20.36 -8.99
C LEU A 199 19.09 19.24 -8.52
N ALA A 200 20.34 19.29 -8.98
CA ALA A 200 21.39 18.31 -8.71
C ALA A 200 21.08 16.86 -9.15
N GLY A 201 20.06 16.64 -9.99
CA GLY A 201 19.70 15.32 -10.51
C GLY A 201 19.21 14.33 -9.45
N ALA A 202 19.00 14.76 -8.21
CA ALA A 202 18.63 13.88 -7.11
C ALA A 202 17.19 13.34 -7.27
N TYR A 203 16.29 14.15 -7.82
CA TYR A 203 14.91 13.77 -8.13
C TYR A 203 14.60 14.13 -9.59
N PRO A 204 13.75 13.38 -10.30
CA PRO A 204 13.15 13.88 -11.53
C PRO A 204 12.39 15.17 -11.24
N LYS A 205 12.35 16.10 -12.20
CA LYS A 205 11.63 17.36 -12.07
C LYS A 205 10.12 17.16 -12.15
N GLY A 206 9.37 17.86 -11.30
CA GLY A 206 7.91 17.93 -11.39
C GLY A 206 7.14 16.87 -10.59
N LEU A 207 7.81 16.10 -9.72
CA LEU A 207 7.12 15.18 -8.83
C LEU A 207 6.40 15.93 -7.71
N PRO A 208 5.11 15.67 -7.47
CA PRO A 208 4.38 16.29 -6.37
C PRO A 208 4.93 15.84 -5.01
N ILE A 209 5.03 16.77 -4.05
CA ILE A 209 5.58 16.49 -2.72
C ILE A 209 4.63 16.93 -1.62
N ALA A 210 4.22 18.20 -1.65
CA ALA A 210 3.53 18.83 -0.52
C ALA A 210 2.60 19.94 -1.00
N LYS A 211 1.67 20.34 -0.14
CA LYS A 211 0.76 21.48 -0.34
C LYS A 211 1.03 22.54 0.71
N ILE A 212 1.13 23.80 0.30
CA ILE A 212 1.33 24.92 1.23
C ILE A 212 0.06 25.11 2.06
N VAL A 213 0.21 25.26 3.38
CA VAL A 213 -0.90 25.45 4.31
C VAL A 213 -0.85 26.81 5.00
N SER A 214 0.35 27.34 5.26
CA SER A 214 0.48 28.66 5.86
C SER A 214 1.71 29.39 5.33
N ILE A 215 1.56 30.69 5.12
CA ILE A 215 2.66 31.59 4.73
C ILE A 215 2.75 32.70 5.77
N THR A 216 3.83 32.67 6.56
CA THR A 216 4.14 33.73 7.53
C THR A 216 5.40 34.47 7.08
N HIS A 217 5.49 35.75 7.40
CA HIS A 217 6.72 36.52 7.28
C HIS A 217 7.05 37.13 8.63
N SER A 218 8.34 37.32 8.90
CA SER A 218 8.82 38.04 10.07
C SER A 218 9.44 39.34 9.59
N ASP A 219 9.16 40.45 10.28
CA ASP A 219 9.66 41.79 9.93
C ASP A 219 11.20 41.88 9.94
N ILE A 220 11.87 40.92 10.57
CA ILE A 220 13.33 40.88 10.74
C ILE A 220 13.99 39.95 9.70
N SER A 221 13.23 39.10 9.01
CA SER A 221 13.75 38.08 8.10
C SER A 221 13.59 38.50 6.63
N LEU A 222 14.65 38.32 5.84
CA LEU A 222 14.60 38.47 4.37
C LEU A 222 13.86 37.32 3.68
N PHE A 223 13.48 36.29 4.43
CA PHE A 223 12.81 35.08 3.94
C PHE A 223 11.45 34.87 4.61
N LYS A 224 10.50 34.33 3.84
CA LYS A 224 9.21 33.85 4.36
C LYS A 224 9.41 32.52 5.10
N THR A 225 8.60 32.32 6.13
CA THR A 225 8.41 31.03 6.81
C THR A 225 7.15 30.40 6.24
N VAL A 226 7.32 29.31 5.48
CA VAL A 226 6.20 28.66 4.80
C VAL A 226 6.05 27.25 5.33
N MET A 227 4.83 26.90 5.75
CA MET A 227 4.48 25.59 6.27
C MET A 227 3.70 24.83 5.19
N ALA A 228 4.01 23.55 5.04
CA ALA A 228 3.41 22.69 4.05
C ALA A 228 3.11 21.31 4.64
N VAL A 229 2.12 20.62 4.08
CA VAL A 229 1.74 19.26 4.47
C VAL A 229 2.12 18.31 3.35
N PRO A 230 2.72 17.14 3.63
CA PRO A 230 3.01 16.13 2.62
C PRO A 230 1.74 15.68 1.88
N LEU A 231 1.87 15.38 0.59
CA LEU A 231 0.76 14.80 -0.18
C LEU A 231 0.63 13.29 0.03
N ALA A 232 1.77 12.61 0.19
CA ALA A 232 1.82 11.18 0.43
C ALA A 232 1.60 10.87 1.91
N SER A 233 0.73 9.89 2.19
CA SER A 233 0.57 9.37 3.56
C SER A 233 1.78 8.52 3.96
N LEU A 234 2.55 8.97 4.96
CA LEU A 234 3.80 8.33 5.37
C LEU A 234 3.62 7.28 6.49
N SER A 235 2.41 7.15 7.04
CA SER A 235 2.14 6.24 8.16
C SER A 235 1.85 4.80 7.73
N ASN A 236 1.29 4.60 6.53
CA ASN A 236 0.81 3.30 6.03
C ASN A 236 1.29 3.03 4.58
N LEU A 237 2.55 3.32 4.31
CA LEU A 237 3.26 2.90 3.10
C LEU A 237 3.42 1.37 3.08
N GLU A 238 2.92 0.74 2.03
CA GLU A 238 3.08 -0.70 1.79
C GLU A 238 3.90 -0.94 0.52
N GLU A 239 3.43 -0.40 -0.60
CA GLU A 239 4.12 -0.46 -1.88
C GLU A 239 4.59 0.93 -2.31
N ILE A 240 5.80 0.99 -2.86
CA ILE A 240 6.45 2.22 -3.30
C ILE A 240 7.25 1.98 -4.58
N LEU A 241 7.68 3.07 -5.22
CA LEU A 241 8.58 3.04 -6.37
C LEU A 241 9.91 3.69 -6.03
N LEU A 242 10.98 3.03 -6.47
CA LEU A 242 12.31 3.58 -6.58
C LEU A 242 12.48 4.15 -7.99
N LEU A 243 12.89 5.41 -8.09
CA LEU A 243 13.18 6.04 -9.38
C LEU A 243 14.69 6.06 -9.60
N GLN A 244 15.14 5.48 -10.69
CA GLN A 244 16.56 5.42 -11.04
C GLN A 244 16.79 6.30 -12.26
N ALA A 245 17.75 7.22 -12.16
CA ALA A 245 18.21 7.94 -13.34
C ALA A 245 18.87 6.91 -14.26
N THR A 246 18.31 6.73 -15.46
CA THR A 246 19.03 5.99 -16.49
C THR A 246 20.25 6.84 -16.83
N PRO A 247 21.48 6.32 -16.70
CA PRO A 247 22.63 7.06 -17.21
C PRO A 247 22.33 7.32 -18.68
N ALA A 248 22.28 8.60 -19.07
CA ALA A 248 22.34 8.92 -20.48
C ALA A 248 23.56 8.18 -21.00
N THR A 249 23.37 7.23 -21.91
CA THR A 249 24.47 6.73 -22.73
C THR A 249 25.16 7.99 -23.21
N MET A 250 26.38 8.22 -22.72
CA MET A 250 27.21 9.26 -23.29
C MET A 250 27.41 8.79 -24.72
N GLU A 251 26.61 9.31 -25.65
CA GLU A 251 27.02 9.42 -27.04
C GLU A 251 28.27 10.28 -26.98
N ILE A 252 29.41 9.62 -26.84
CA ILE A 252 30.69 10.17 -27.20
C ILE A 252 30.56 10.35 -28.71
N GLU A 253 29.96 11.46 -29.15
CA GLU A 253 30.25 12.04 -30.45
C GLU A 253 31.72 12.46 -30.40
N ALA A 254 32.60 11.48 -30.52
CA ALA A 254 33.95 11.70 -31.01
C ALA A 254 33.79 12.08 -32.48
N LYS A 255 33.42 13.34 -32.72
CA LYS A 255 33.66 13.98 -34.01
C LYS A 255 35.18 13.98 -34.18
N PRO A 256 35.76 13.19 -35.10
CA PRO A 256 37.20 13.26 -35.31
C PRO A 256 37.52 14.68 -35.79
N LEU A 257 38.44 15.33 -35.10
CA LEU A 257 39.13 16.51 -35.59
C LEU A 257 39.96 16.08 -36.81
N SER A 258 39.33 16.03 -37.97
CA SER A 258 40.00 15.96 -39.26
C SER A 258 39.92 17.34 -39.91
N GLY A 259 41.06 18.03 -39.97
CA GLY A 259 41.24 19.21 -40.80
C GLY A 259 42.27 20.18 -40.22
N GLU A 260 43.30 20.49 -41.03
CA GLU A 260 44.41 21.44 -40.79
C GLU A 260 45.54 20.87 -39.91
N THR A 261 46.70 20.47 -40.43
CA THR A 261 47.58 21.20 -41.36
C THR A 261 48.40 20.26 -42.25
N ALA A 262 48.16 20.33 -43.56
CA ALA A 262 49.13 19.96 -44.59
C ALA A 262 48.81 20.78 -45.85
N SER A 263 49.31 22.02 -45.89
CA SER A 263 49.39 22.86 -47.10
C SER A 263 50.30 24.05 -46.81
N SER A 264 51.59 23.76 -46.66
CA SER A 264 52.64 24.74 -46.89
C SER A 264 53.51 24.20 -48.02
N GLU A 265 53.00 24.28 -49.25
CA GLU A 265 53.81 24.18 -50.47
C GLU A 265 52.98 24.73 -51.64
N ASN A 266 53.57 25.69 -52.36
CA ASN A 266 53.14 26.29 -53.64
C ASN A 266 52.14 27.45 -53.60
N ALA A 267 52.63 28.68 -53.40
CA ALA A 267 52.20 29.86 -54.16
C ALA A 267 53.11 31.08 -53.89
N GLU A 268 54.36 31.03 -54.35
CA GLU A 268 55.15 32.26 -54.54
C GLU A 268 56.02 32.13 -55.79
N GLN A 269 55.35 31.84 -56.91
CA GLN A 269 55.84 32.08 -58.27
C GLN A 269 54.66 32.60 -59.09
N ASN A 270 54.48 33.92 -59.11
CA ASN A 270 53.98 34.73 -60.24
C ASN A 270 53.52 36.10 -59.76
N ALA A 271 54.48 37.02 -59.61
CA ALA A 271 54.23 38.46 -59.69
C ALA A 271 55.49 39.17 -60.18
N THR A 272 55.86 38.91 -61.43
CA THR A 272 56.60 39.89 -62.25
C THR A 272 55.67 40.29 -63.38
N ASN A 273 54.98 41.42 -63.21
CA ASN A 273 54.62 42.35 -64.27
C ASN A 273 54.30 43.71 -63.66
#